data_AF-A0AAD7SWL6-F1
#
_entry.id   AF-A0AAD7SWL6-F1
#
_cell.length_a   1.000
_cell.length_b   1.000
_cell.length_c   1.000
_cell.angle_alpha   90.00
_cell.angle_beta   90.00
_cell.angle_gamma   90.00
#
_symmetry.space_group_name_H-M   'P 1'
#
loop_
_entity.id
_entity.type
_entity.pdbx_description
1 polymer ?
#
loop_
_entity_poly.entity_id
_entity_poly.type
_entity_poly.pdbx_seq_one_letter_code
_entity_poly.pdbx_strand_id
1 'polypeptide(L)' 'MTADHLQITNSALYSYEYWEVADNLAKESKEFFSYLNTLMGPLTLESSMAHIVRYTRQGLQWIRGSAPLS' A
#
# COMPACT_ATOMS: atom_id res chain seq x y z
N MET A 1 -12.99 26.37 10.69
CA MET A 1 -14.28 25.80 10.26
C MET A 1 -14.28 25.45 8.77
N THR A 2 -14.13 26.38 7.82
CA THR A 2 -14.05 26.03 6.38
C THR A 2 -12.71 25.39 5.97
N ALA A 3 -11.61 25.85 6.56
CA ALA A 3 -10.27 25.32 6.29
C ALA A 3 -10.09 23.85 6.71
N ASP A 4 -10.67 23.44 7.85
CA ASP A 4 -10.55 22.08 8.39
C ASP A 4 -11.32 21.07 7.52
N HIS A 5 -12.53 21.42 7.06
CA HIS A 5 -13.29 20.59 6.13
C HIS A 5 -12.59 20.46 4.77
N LEU A 6 -12.01 21.55 4.24
CA LEU A 6 -11.21 21.50 3.03
C LEU A 6 -9.99 20.57 3.19
N GLN A 7 -9.29 20.64 4.33
CA GLN A 7 -8.12 19.81 4.60
C GLN A 7 -8.48 18.32 4.69
N ILE A 8 -9.58 17.95 5.35
CA ILE A 8 -10.05 16.56 5.44
C ILE A 8 -10.44 16.06 4.05
N THR A 9 -11.17 16.86 3.28
CA THR A 9 -11.65 16.48 1.95
C THR A 9 -10.49 16.31 0.98
N ASN A 10 -9.51 17.23 0.99
CA ASN A 10 -8.30 17.11 0.19
C ASN A 10 -7.47 15.88 0.58
N SER A 11 -7.33 15.59 1.87
CA SER A 11 -6.60 14.40 2.33
C SER A 11 -7.25 13.12 1.83
N ALA A 12 -8.58 13.04 1.84
CA ALA A 12 -9.31 11.93 1.23
C ALA A 12 -9.06 11.87 -0.28
N LEU A 13 -9.20 12.98 -1.00
CA LEU A 13 -8.98 13.05 -2.45
C LEU A 13 -7.58 12.55 -2.84
N TYR A 14 -6.54 13.08 -2.19
CA TYR A 14 -5.16 12.65 -2.45
C TYR A 14 -4.95 11.17 -2.12
N SER A 15 -5.61 10.64 -1.07
CA SER A 15 -5.52 9.21 -0.76
C SER A 15 -6.02 8.34 -1.91
N TYR A 16 -7.11 8.73 -2.58
CA TYR A 16 -7.61 8.03 -3.77
C TYR A 16 -6.64 8.15 -4.95
N GLU A 17 -6.10 9.34 -5.20
CA GLU A 17 -5.11 9.56 -6.28
C GLU A 17 -3.85 8.70 -6.07
N TYR A 18 -3.30 8.69 -4.85
CA TYR A 18 -2.14 7.86 -4.53
C TYR A 18 -2.47 6.36 -4.61
N TRP A 19 -3.68 5.96 -4.22
CA TRP A 19 -4.11 4.57 -4.32
C TRP A 19 -4.17 4.10 -5.78
N GLU A 20 -4.69 4.92 -6.69
CA GLU A 20 -4.74 4.61 -8.12
C GLU A 20 -3.34 4.49 -8.72
N VAL A 21 -2.43 5.41 -8.38
CA VAL A 21 -1.02 5.33 -8.80
C VAL A 21 -0.38 4.03 -8.30
N ALA A 22 -0.61 3.66 -7.03
CA ALA A 22 -0.08 2.43 -6.46
C ALA A 22 -0.64 1.17 -7.15
N ASP A 23 -1.96 1.12 -7.43
CA ASP A 23 -2.58 0.00 -8.15
C ASP A 23 -2.02 -0.16 -9.57
N ASN A 24 -1.79 0.96 -10.26
CA ASN A 24 -1.19 0.94 -11.58
C ASN A 24 0.26 0.42 -11.56
N LEU A 25 1.09 0.86 -10.62
CA LEU A 25 2.46 0.37 -10.47
C LEU A 25 2.50 -1.12 -10.06
N ALA A 26 1.57 -1.55 -9.19
CA ALA A 26 1.50 -2.95 -8.77
C ALA A 26 1.27 -3.93 -9.94
N LYS A 27 0.68 -3.46 -11.05
CA LYS A 27 0.48 -4.26 -12.27
C LYS A 27 1.78 -4.68 -12.95
N GLU A 28 2.89 -3.99 -12.69
CA GLU A 28 4.23 -4.38 -13.20
C GLU A 28 4.83 -5.54 -12.39
N SER A 29 4.34 -5.76 -11.17
CA SER A 29 4.83 -6.78 -10.23
C SER A 29 3.68 -7.66 -9.69
N LYS A 30 2.74 -8.03 -10.57
CA LYS A 30 1.49 -8.74 -10.19
C LYS A 30 1.73 -9.99 -9.37
N GLU A 31 2.71 -10.80 -9.73
CA GLU A 31 2.97 -12.06 -9.04
C GLU A 31 3.42 -11.81 -7.59
N PHE A 32 4.35 -10.87 -7.38
CA PHE A 32 4.80 -10.47 -6.05
C PHE A 32 3.63 -10.05 -5.15
N PHE A 33 2.80 -9.12 -5.65
CA PHE A 33 1.66 -8.63 -4.87
C PHE A 33 0.55 -9.68 -4.72
N SER A 34 0.37 -10.59 -5.70
CA SER A 34 -0.56 -11.72 -5.59
C SER A 34 -0.18 -12.67 -4.45
N TYR A 35 1.10 -13.04 -4.34
CA TYR A 35 1.59 -13.85 -3.23
C TYR A 35 1.47 -13.12 -1.90
N LEU A 36 1.80 -11.83 -1.86
CA LEU A 36 1.72 -11.03 -0.65
C LEU A 36 0.26 -10.90 -0.16
N ASN A 37 -0.68 -10.67 -1.08
CA ASN A 37 -2.12 -10.63 -0.79
C ASN A 37 -2.65 -11.98 -0.33
N THR A 38 -2.17 -13.09 -0.89
CA THR A 38 -2.57 -14.44 -0.47
C THR A 38 -2.13 -14.72 0.97
N LEU A 39 -0.94 -14.27 1.36
CA LEU A 39 -0.40 -14.49 2.71
C LEU A 39 -1.00 -13.54 3.76
N MET A 40 -1.12 -12.25 3.43
CA MET A 40 -1.41 -11.19 4.41
C MET A 40 -2.85 -10.66 4.32
N GLY A 41 -3.61 -11.08 3.31
CA GLY A 41 -4.81 -10.40 2.86
C GLY A 41 -4.49 -9.13 2.05
N PRO A 42 -5.33 -8.74 1.08
CA PRO A 42 -5.11 -7.54 0.30
C PRO A 42 -5.26 -6.28 1.16
N LEU A 43 -4.51 -5.23 0.82
CA LEU A 43 -4.77 -3.90 1.36
C LEU A 43 -6.00 -3.30 0.67
N THR A 44 -6.79 -2.56 1.45
CA THR A 44 -7.88 -1.71 0.95
C THR A 44 -7.74 -0.31 1.55
N LEU A 45 -8.48 0.67 1.04
CA LEU A 45 -8.53 2.02 1.63
C LEU A 45 -9.00 2.03 3.09
N GLU A 46 -9.73 0.99 3.49
CA GLU A 46 -10.26 0.81 4.85
C GLU A 46 -9.36 -0.06 5.74
N SER A 47 -8.19 -0.50 5.23
CA SER A 47 -7.25 -1.29 6.02
C SER A 47 -6.77 -0.50 7.24
N SER A 48 -6.75 -1.17 8.40
CA SER A 48 -6.18 -0.58 9.61
C SER A 48 -4.68 -0.30 9.45
N MET A 49 -4.17 0.71 10.16
CA MET A 49 -2.74 1.04 10.16
C MET A 49 -1.85 -0.15 10.59
N ALA A 50 -2.33 -0.98 11.53
CA ALA A 50 -1.61 -2.18 11.95
C ALA A 50 -1.47 -3.20 10.81
N HIS A 51 -2.51 -3.37 9.99
CA HIS A 51 -2.47 -4.24 8.81
C HIS A 51 -1.52 -3.70 7.75
N ILE A 52 -1.59 -2.39 7.45
CA ILE A 52 -0.68 -1.70 6.52
C ILE A 52 0.77 -1.93 6.93
N VAL A 53 1.14 -1.64 8.18
CA VAL A 53 2.52 -1.80 8.66
C VAL A 53 3.02 -3.25 8.53
N ARG A 54 2.18 -4.24 8.84
CA ARG A 54 2.53 -5.66 8.71
C ARG A 54 2.71 -6.06 7.25
N TYR A 55 1.79 -5.65 6.38
CA TYR A 55 1.84 -5.90 4.94
C TYR A 55 3.13 -5.34 4.33
N THR A 56 3.44 -4.06 4.62
CA THR A 56 4.66 -3.40 4.14
C THR A 56 5.92 -4.09 4.66
N ARG A 57 5.97 -4.47 5.94
CA ARG A 57 7.12 -5.18 6.51
C ARG A 57 7.36 -6.52 5.83
N GLN A 58 6.30 -7.28 5.55
CA GLN A 58 6.42 -8.57 4.88
C GLN A 58 6.98 -8.42 3.46
N GLY A 59 6.45 -7.46 2.69
CA GLY A 59 6.96 -7.16 1.35
C GLY A 59 8.43 -6.72 1.37
N LEU A 60 8.81 -5.84 2.30
CA LEU A 60 10.21 -5.41 2.46
C LEU A 60 11.15 -6.56 2.84
N GLN A 61 10.70 -7.49 3.69
CA GLN A 61 11.49 -8.66 4.06
C GLN A 61 11.80 -9.52 2.82
N TRP A 62 10.81 -9.75 1.95
CA TRP A 62 11.01 -10.52 0.72
C TRP A 62 11.98 -9.84 -0.23
N ILE A 63 11.84 -8.53 -0.43
CA ILE A 63 12.76 -7.74 -1.27
C ILE A 63 14.21 -7.86 -0.77
N ARG A 64 14.42 -7.79 0.56
CA ARG A 64 15.74 -7.96 1.17
C ARG A 64 16.29 -9.38 1.02
N GLY A 65 15.45 -10.40 1.14
CA GLY A 65 15.83 -11.79 0.95
C GLY A 65 16.16 -12.16 -0.50
N SER A 66 15.56 -11.45 -1.46
CA SER A 66 15.84 -11.62 -2.90
C SER A 66 17.08 -10.87 -3.40
N ALA A 67 17.62 -9.93 -2.61
CA ALA A 67 18.84 -9.24 -2.97
C ALA A 67 20.04 -10.18 -2.78
N PRO A 68 20.90 -10.41 -3.79
CA PRO A 68 22.13 -11.16 -3.57
C PRO A 68 22.98 -10.42 -2.53
N LEU A 69 23.45 -11.15 -1.52
CA LEU A 69 24.44 -10.65 -0.55
C LEU A 69 25.70 -10.29 -1.36
N SER A 70 25.96 -9.00 -1.54
CA SER A 70 27.20 -8.49 -2.13
C SER A 70 28.39 -8.71 -1.20
#